data_AF-A0A644VCY3-F1
#
_entry.id   AF-A0A644VCY3-F1
#
_cell.length_a   1.000
_cell.length_b   1.000
_cell.length_c   1.000
_cell.angle_alpha   90.00
_cell.angle_beta   90.00
_cell.angle_gamma   90.00
#
_symmetry.space_group_name_H-M   'P 1'
#
loop_
_entity.id
_entity.type
_entity.pdbx_description
1 polymer ?
#
loop_
_entity_poly.entity_id
_entity_poly.type
_entity_poly.pdbx_seq_one_letter_code
_entity_poly.pdbx_strand_id
1 'polypeptide(L)'
;MSKNIDVMIDDLVGTLTDPIIVYPGGWGDSLPEWLKNAITLERLTENMKSSKEEQPSGTDAEACAYLNTASLTVPMDSDWSQIYLYVAGKTYTRWQKNEMPDDIRVDSLTDQQTSDLKRLKEWLYHRRTTARQEAERTVRRQQKQENMAKRKEEQPALFEF
;
A
#
# COMPACT_ATOMS: atom_id res chain seq x y z
N MET A 1 -25.27 -2.61 -12.13
CA MET A 1 -24.93 -3.44 -10.97
C MET A 1 -25.26 -2.64 -9.71
N SER A 2 -25.57 -3.28 -8.58
CA SER A 2 -25.85 -2.53 -7.35
C SER A 2 -24.57 -1.81 -6.90
N LYS A 3 -24.67 -0.55 -6.47
CA LYS A 3 -23.51 0.26 -6.05
C LYS A 3 -22.60 -0.44 -5.03
N ASN A 4 -23.17 -1.34 -4.22
CA ASN A 4 -22.41 -2.12 -3.23
C ASN A 4 -21.48 -3.15 -3.86
N ILE A 5 -21.90 -3.81 -4.96
CA ILE A 5 -21.05 -4.79 -5.65
C ILE A 5 -19.85 -4.10 -6.28
N ASP A 6 -20.05 -2.92 -6.87
CA ASP A 6 -18.97 -2.16 -7.51
C ASP A 6 -17.91 -1.71 -6.49
N VAL A 7 -18.32 -1.31 -5.28
CA VAL A 7 -17.39 -0.95 -4.18
C VAL A 7 -16.62 -2.17 -3.69
N MET A 8 -17.29 -3.32 -3.49
CA MET A 8 -16.61 -4.55 -3.07
C MET A 8 -15.59 -5.03 -4.10
N ILE A 9 -15.91 -4.93 -5.40
CA ILE A 9 -14.98 -5.26 -6.49
C ILE A 9 -13.81 -4.27 -6.47
N ASP A 10 -14.08 -2.97 -6.31
CA ASP A 10 -13.03 -1.95 -6.25
C ASP A 10 -12.08 -2.20 -5.08
N ASP A 11 -12.60 -2.47 -3.87
CA ASP A 11 -11.78 -2.76 -2.70
C ASP A 11 -10.94 -4.04 -2.91
N LEU A 12 -11.51 -5.09 -3.48
CA LEU A 12 -10.80 -6.32 -3.80
C LEU A 12 -9.68 -6.07 -4.82
N VAL A 13 -9.97 -5.36 -5.90
CA VAL A 13 -8.95 -4.98 -6.89
C VAL A 13 -7.84 -4.16 -6.22
N GLY A 14 -8.21 -3.22 -5.34
CA GLY A 14 -7.25 -2.41 -4.58
C GLY A 14 -6.30 -3.25 -3.73
N THR A 15 -6.78 -4.32 -3.07
CA THR A 15 -5.88 -5.20 -2.30
C THR A 15 -4.73 -5.78 -3.13
N LEU A 16 -4.97 -6.02 -4.43
CA LEU A 16 -4.03 -6.66 -5.35
C LEU A 16 -3.20 -5.64 -6.14
N THR A 17 -3.80 -4.51 -6.52
CA THR A 17 -3.20 -3.57 -7.49
C THR A 17 -2.80 -2.24 -6.87
N ASP A 18 -3.20 -1.94 -5.63
CA ASP A 18 -2.74 -0.74 -4.94
C ASP A 18 -1.20 -0.75 -4.83
N PRO A 19 -0.54 0.38 -5.11
CA PRO A 19 0.91 0.44 -4.99
C PRO A 19 1.37 0.17 -3.55
N ILE A 20 2.55 -0.44 -3.41
CA ILE A 20 3.23 -0.53 -2.13
C ILE A 20 3.91 0.81 -1.86
N ILE A 21 3.46 1.52 -0.83
CA ILE A 21 4.02 2.81 -0.45
C ILE A 21 5.29 2.58 0.38
N VAL A 22 6.40 3.10 -0.11
CA VAL A 22 7.72 3.05 0.53
C VAL A 22 8.21 4.45 0.86
N TYR A 23 9.20 4.55 1.74
CA TYR A 23 9.83 5.83 2.03
C TYR A 23 10.55 6.37 0.78
N PRO A 24 10.45 7.69 0.49
CA PRO A 24 11.13 8.28 -0.65
C PRO A 24 12.65 8.29 -0.44
N GLY A 25 13.33 7.29 -1.01
CA GLY A 25 14.78 7.15 -0.92
C GLY A 25 15.41 6.19 -1.95
N GLY A 26 14.63 5.70 -2.92
CA GLY A 26 15.11 4.77 -3.94
C GLY A 26 15.22 3.31 -3.51
N TRP A 27 14.87 2.98 -2.26
CA TRP A 27 14.96 1.62 -1.71
C TRP A 27 13.75 0.71 -2.02
N GLY A 28 12.79 1.17 -2.83
CA GLY A 28 11.59 0.39 -3.15
C GLY A 28 11.89 -0.96 -3.80
N ASP A 29 12.88 -0.99 -4.71
CA ASP A 29 13.31 -2.22 -5.39
C ASP A 29 14.11 -3.16 -4.48
N SER A 30 14.61 -2.65 -3.36
CA SER A 30 15.36 -3.42 -2.36
C SER A 30 14.46 -4.15 -1.36
N LEU A 31 13.14 -3.95 -1.43
CA LEU A 31 12.20 -4.67 -0.59
C LEU A 31 12.25 -6.19 -0.88
N PRO A 32 12.38 -7.03 0.16
CA PRO A 32 12.35 -8.47 0.00
C PRO A 32 11.04 -8.96 -0.63
N GLU A 33 11.13 -9.92 -1.55
CA GLU A 33 9.98 -10.44 -2.27
C GLU A 33 8.93 -11.07 -1.34
N TRP A 34 9.39 -11.75 -0.28
CA TRP A 34 8.48 -12.32 0.72
C TRP A 34 7.65 -11.25 1.44
N LEU A 35 8.19 -10.03 1.62
CA LEU A 35 7.49 -8.95 2.29
C LEU A 35 6.44 -8.33 1.36
N LYS A 36 6.72 -8.23 0.06
CA LYS A 36 5.72 -7.83 -0.95
C LYS A 36 4.54 -8.81 -0.96
N ASN A 37 4.82 -10.11 -0.95
CA ASN A 37 3.79 -11.14 -0.86
C ASN A 37 3.01 -11.07 0.46
N ALA A 38 3.68 -10.86 1.59
CA ALA A 38 3.05 -10.67 2.89
C ALA A 38 2.07 -9.47 2.89
N ILE A 39 2.45 -8.35 2.27
CA ILE A 39 1.57 -7.18 2.11
C ILE A 39 0.28 -7.55 1.37
N THR A 40 0.38 -8.22 0.22
CA THR A 40 -0.80 -8.62 -0.55
C THR A 40 -1.72 -9.54 0.26
N LEU A 41 -1.16 -10.51 0.98
CA LEU A 41 -1.93 -11.45 1.79
C LEU A 41 -2.57 -10.80 3.03
N GLU A 42 -1.87 -9.86 3.68
CA GLU A 42 -2.43 -9.10 4.79
C GLU A 42 -3.55 -8.17 4.31
N ARG A 43 -3.39 -7.51 3.16
CA ARG A 43 -4.44 -6.68 2.55
C ARG A 43 -5.71 -7.49 2.25
N LEU A 44 -5.55 -8.69 1.71
CA LEU A 44 -6.68 -9.61 1.48
C LEU A 44 -7.34 -10.01 2.80
N THR A 45 -6.54 -10.34 3.82
CA THR A 45 -7.06 -10.68 5.15
C THR A 45 -7.88 -9.53 5.75
N GLU A 46 -7.38 -8.31 5.66
CA GLU A 46 -8.08 -7.11 6.15
C GLU A 46 -9.35 -6.82 5.34
N ASN A 47 -9.33 -6.95 4.01
CA ASN A 47 -10.54 -6.80 3.19
C ASN A 47 -11.64 -7.81 3.58
N MET A 48 -11.26 -9.06 3.84
CA MET A 48 -12.21 -10.07 4.34
C MET A 48 -12.77 -9.72 5.74
N LYS A 49 -12.01 -9.05 6.61
CA LYS A 49 -12.48 -8.59 7.93
C LYS A 49 -13.35 -7.34 7.84
N SER A 50 -12.99 -6.36 7.03
CA SER A 50 -13.74 -5.11 6.84
C SER A 50 -15.15 -5.34 6.27
N SER A 51 -15.39 -6.49 5.63
CA SER A 51 -16.75 -6.94 5.30
C SER A 51 -17.68 -7.11 6.53
N LYS A 52 -17.13 -7.04 7.76
CA LYS A 52 -17.81 -7.17 9.06
C LYS A 52 -17.85 -5.86 9.88
N GLU A 53 -17.93 -4.69 9.23
CA GLU A 53 -18.12 -3.36 9.85
C GLU A 53 -16.89 -2.68 10.49
N GLU A 54 -15.70 -3.27 10.40
CA GLU A 54 -14.45 -2.60 10.82
C GLU A 54 -13.91 -1.65 9.73
N GLN A 55 -13.53 -0.43 10.13
CA GLN A 55 -12.91 0.56 9.23
C GLN A 55 -11.62 0.00 8.62
N PRO A 56 -11.46 0.03 7.29
CA PRO A 56 -10.28 -0.52 6.65
C PRO A 56 -9.04 0.30 7.06
N SER A 57 -7.99 -0.40 7.50
CA SER A 57 -6.73 0.20 7.97
C SER A 57 -5.52 -0.37 7.23
N GLY A 58 -4.37 0.28 7.36
CA GLY A 58 -3.10 -0.22 6.85
C GLY A 58 -2.63 -1.46 7.60
N THR A 59 -1.87 -2.30 6.91
CA THR A 59 -1.40 -3.59 7.45
C THR A 59 -0.07 -3.46 8.19
N ASP A 60 0.26 -4.46 9.02
CA ASP A 60 1.58 -4.52 9.68
C ASP A 60 2.68 -4.67 8.61
N ALA A 61 2.48 -5.52 7.61
CA ALA A 61 3.46 -5.69 6.54
C ALA A 61 3.75 -4.40 5.74
N GLU A 62 2.76 -3.54 5.52
CA GLU A 62 2.96 -2.24 4.86
C GLU A 62 3.75 -1.27 5.73
N ALA A 63 3.43 -1.20 7.02
CA ALA A 63 4.19 -0.40 7.97
C ALA A 63 5.64 -0.90 8.06
N CYS A 64 5.85 -2.22 8.06
CA CYS A 64 7.17 -2.84 8.01
C CYS A 64 7.95 -2.42 6.75
N ALA A 65 7.36 -2.50 5.57
CA ALA A 65 8.03 -2.10 4.32
C ALA A 65 8.38 -0.60 4.28
N TYR A 66 7.47 0.24 4.76
CA TYR A 66 7.71 1.69 4.83
C TYR A 66 8.86 2.01 5.80
N LEU A 67 8.83 1.43 7.01
CA LEU A 67 9.85 1.67 8.02
C LEU A 67 11.20 1.04 7.65
N ASN A 68 11.21 -0.13 7.00
CA ASN A 68 12.42 -0.73 6.47
C ASN A 68 13.13 0.24 5.50
N THR A 69 12.42 0.75 4.49
CA THR A 69 12.99 1.69 3.51
C THR A 69 13.34 3.05 4.11
N ALA A 70 12.61 3.51 5.13
CA ALA A 70 12.95 4.72 5.87
C ALA A 70 14.27 4.55 6.64
N SER A 71 14.48 3.40 7.30
CA SER A 71 15.68 3.12 8.09
C SER A 71 16.96 3.06 7.25
N LEU A 72 16.83 2.71 5.96
CA LEU A 72 17.94 2.73 4.99
C LEU A 72 18.24 4.13 4.45
N THR A 73 17.30 5.06 4.59
CA THR A 73 17.43 6.42 4.05
C THR A 73 17.95 7.39 5.10
N VAL A 74 17.43 7.30 6.33
CA VAL A 74 17.78 8.20 7.44
C VAL A 74 17.84 7.44 8.76
N PRO A 75 18.66 7.89 9.72
CA PRO A 75 18.61 7.38 11.08
C PRO A 75 17.21 7.58 11.67
N MET A 76 16.64 6.51 12.24
CA MET A 76 15.39 6.56 12.98
C MET A 76 15.65 6.93 14.44
N ASP A 77 14.71 7.66 15.05
CA ASP A 77 14.70 7.80 16.50
C ASP A 77 14.31 6.49 17.20
N SER A 78 14.44 6.49 18.53
CA SER A 78 14.18 5.31 19.36
C SER A 78 12.74 4.81 19.25
N ASP A 79 11.76 5.71 19.16
CA ASP A 79 10.35 5.32 19.13
C ASP A 79 10.01 4.63 17.82
N TRP A 80 10.39 5.22 16.68
CA TRP A 80 10.18 4.58 15.38
C TRP A 80 11.00 3.31 15.21
N SER A 81 12.18 3.23 15.81
CA SER A 81 12.99 2.00 15.82
C SER A 81 12.27 0.87 16.57
N GLN A 82 11.68 1.16 17.73
CA GLN A 82 10.89 0.18 18.49
C GLN A 82 9.62 -0.24 17.74
N ILE A 83 8.91 0.71 17.13
CA ILE A 83 7.75 0.42 16.27
C ILE A 83 8.16 -0.47 15.11
N TYR A 84 9.28 -0.17 14.44
CA TYR A 84 9.77 -0.98 13.33
C TYR A 84 10.09 -2.41 13.77
N LEU A 85 10.85 -2.60 14.86
CA LEU A 85 11.20 -3.93 15.35
C LEU A 85 9.96 -4.73 15.79
N TYR A 86 8.99 -4.08 16.42
CA TYR A 86 7.72 -4.69 16.81
C TYR A 86 6.94 -5.22 15.60
N VAL A 87 6.74 -4.35 14.60
CA VAL A 87 5.97 -4.71 13.40
C VAL A 87 6.74 -5.72 12.54
N ALA A 88 8.06 -5.53 12.36
CA ALA A 88 8.92 -6.46 11.65
C ALA A 88 8.89 -7.83 12.30
N GLY A 89 8.96 -7.93 13.63
CA GLY A 89 8.89 -9.19 14.34
C GLY A 89 7.55 -9.90 14.18
N LYS A 90 6.44 -9.16 14.22
CA LYS A 90 5.11 -9.71 13.94
C LYS A 90 4.98 -10.25 12.53
N THR A 91 5.35 -9.45 11.52
CA THR A 91 5.26 -9.83 10.11
C THR A 91 6.20 -10.99 9.80
N TYR A 92 7.43 -10.95 10.30
CA TYR A 92 8.43 -12.00 10.08
C TYR A 92 7.99 -13.33 10.68
N THR A 93 7.58 -13.33 11.96
CA THR A 93 7.10 -14.56 12.64
C THR A 93 5.89 -15.16 11.92
N ARG A 94 4.96 -14.32 11.48
CA ARG A 94 3.75 -14.76 10.78
C ARG A 94 4.04 -15.41 9.43
N TRP A 95 4.94 -14.85 8.64
CA TRP A 95 5.11 -15.23 7.23
C TRP A 95 6.34 -16.10 6.95
N GLN A 96 7.42 -15.94 7.71
CA GLN A 96 8.65 -16.72 7.56
C GLN A 96 8.71 -17.94 8.49
N LYS A 97 7.75 -18.08 9.43
CA LYS A 97 7.72 -19.15 10.45
C LYS A 97 9.05 -19.29 11.21
N ASN A 98 9.75 -18.17 11.35
CA ASN A 98 11.00 -18.06 12.08
C ASN A 98 10.86 -16.96 13.11
N GLU A 99 11.55 -17.10 14.23
CA GLU A 99 11.45 -16.15 15.33
C GLU A 99 12.50 -15.04 15.19
N MET A 100 12.15 -13.85 15.65
CA MET A 100 13.14 -12.79 15.81
C MET A 100 14.08 -13.14 16.96
N PRO A 101 15.39 -12.92 16.81
CA PRO A 101 16.34 -13.04 17.90
C PRO A 101 15.90 -12.26 19.15
N ASP A 102 16.08 -12.86 20.32
CA ASP A 102 15.59 -12.31 21.60
C ASP A 102 16.21 -10.94 21.94
N ASP A 103 17.41 -10.65 21.48
CA ASP A 103 18.16 -9.41 21.75
C ASP A 103 17.57 -8.17 21.04
N ILE A 104 16.84 -8.37 19.95
CA ILE A 104 16.22 -7.29 19.17
C ILE A 104 14.69 -7.37 19.13
N ARG A 105 14.10 -8.38 19.80
CA ARG A 105 12.64 -8.56 19.83
C ARG A 105 12.00 -7.47 20.68
N VAL A 106 10.94 -6.87 20.14
CA VAL A 106 10.07 -5.93 20.85
C VAL A 106 8.69 -6.57 20.94
N ASP A 107 8.26 -6.92 22.15
CA ASP A 107 7.01 -7.65 22.41
C ASP A 107 5.81 -6.74 22.68
N SER A 108 6.05 -5.49 23.09
CA SER A 108 5.01 -4.51 23.38
C SER A 108 5.43 -3.10 22.97
N LEU A 109 4.43 -2.26 22.70
CA LEU A 109 4.59 -0.84 22.41
C LEU A 109 3.95 -0.03 23.54
N THR A 110 4.45 1.18 23.77
CA THR A 110 3.77 2.15 24.62
C THR A 110 2.48 2.65 23.96
N ASP A 111 1.60 3.29 24.73
CA ASP A 111 0.35 3.85 24.19
C ASP A 111 0.61 4.90 23.10
N GLN A 112 1.66 5.69 23.26
CA GLN A 112 2.10 6.68 22.28
C GLN A 112 2.57 6.00 21.00
N GLN A 113 3.48 5.03 21.11
CA GLN A 113 3.98 4.27 19.95
C GLN A 113 2.86 3.51 19.22
N THR A 114 1.91 2.96 19.97
CA THR A 114 0.71 2.30 19.41
C THR A 114 -0.15 3.28 18.62
N SER A 115 -0.34 4.49 19.16
CA SER A 115 -1.08 5.56 18.48
C SER A 115 -0.37 6.05 17.22
N ASP A 116 0.96 6.19 17.26
CA ASP A 116 1.76 6.59 16.10
C ASP A 116 1.78 5.52 15.01
N LEU A 117 1.89 4.24 15.39
CA LEU A 117 1.76 3.13 14.45
C LEU A 117 0.37 3.10 13.80
N LYS A 118 -0.70 3.32 14.57
CA LYS A 118 -2.06 3.40 14.02
C LYS A 118 -2.18 4.53 13.00
N ARG A 119 -1.66 5.72 13.34
CA ARG A 119 -1.65 6.88 12.42
C ARG A 119 -0.86 6.59 11.14
N LEU A 120 0.29 5.91 11.25
CA LEU A 120 1.08 5.49 10.10
C LEU A 120 0.30 4.54 9.19
N LYS A 121 -0.36 3.53 9.76
CA LYS A 121 -1.17 2.56 9.00
C LYS A 121 -2.34 3.23 8.28
N GLU A 122 -3.08 4.10 8.97
CA GLU A 122 -4.17 4.87 8.37
C GLU A 122 -3.66 5.75 7.21
N TRP A 123 -2.53 6.43 7.41
CA TRP A 123 -1.90 7.23 6.36
C TRP A 123 -1.48 6.38 5.15
N LEU A 124 -0.87 5.22 5.35
CA LEU A 124 -0.46 4.30 4.27
C LEU A 124 -1.67 3.80 3.47
N TYR A 125 -2.75 3.45 4.16
CA TYR A 125 -4.01 3.04 3.53
C TYR A 125 -4.61 4.16 2.67
N HIS A 126 -4.71 5.38 3.20
CA HIS A 126 -5.20 6.52 2.42
C HIS A 126 -4.27 6.87 1.26
N ARG A 127 -2.95 6.75 1.45
CA ARG A 127 -1.97 7.08 0.42
C ARG A 127 -2.04 6.11 -0.76
N ARG A 128 -2.15 4.80 -0.51
CA ARG A 128 -2.24 3.79 -1.59
C ARG A 128 -3.53 3.92 -2.40
N THR A 129 -4.66 4.15 -1.70
CA THR A 129 -5.98 4.31 -2.33
C THR A 129 -6.03 5.57 -3.19
N THR A 130 -5.46 6.67 -2.69
CA THR A 130 -5.33 7.92 -3.46
C THR A 130 -4.45 7.72 -4.70
N ALA A 131 -3.30 7.05 -4.55
CA ALA A 131 -2.38 6.80 -5.66
C ALA A 131 -3.02 5.98 -6.79
N ARG A 132 -3.83 4.97 -6.45
CA ARG A 132 -4.61 4.22 -7.44
C ARG A 132 -5.60 5.12 -8.18
N GLN A 133 -6.38 5.92 -7.47
CA GLN A 133 -7.35 6.84 -8.09
C GLN A 133 -6.66 7.85 -9.01
N GLU A 134 -5.49 8.35 -8.64
CA GLU A 134 -4.69 9.25 -9.47
C GLU A 134 -4.15 8.55 -10.73
N ALA A 135 -3.67 7.32 -10.59
CA ALA A 135 -3.21 6.50 -11.71
C ALA A 135 -4.35 6.24 -12.72
N GLU A 136 -5.53 5.82 -12.23
CA GLU A 136 -6.71 5.61 -13.07
C GLU A 136 -7.15 6.88 -13.81
N ARG A 137 -7.16 8.02 -13.13
CA ARG A 137 -7.47 9.32 -13.74
C ARG A 137 -6.48 9.67 -14.84
N THR A 138 -5.21 9.37 -14.64
CA THR A 138 -4.14 9.63 -15.61
C THR A 138 -4.29 8.74 -16.85
N VAL A 139 -4.52 7.44 -16.66
CA VAL A 139 -4.79 6.49 -17.75
C VAL A 139 -6.01 6.92 -18.57
N ARG A 140 -7.12 7.31 -17.92
CA ARG A 140 -8.32 7.80 -18.60
C ARG A 140 -8.06 9.08 -19.40
N ARG A 141 -7.18 9.97 -18.94
CA ARG A 141 -6.80 11.19 -19.68
C ARG A 141 -5.97 10.86 -20.91
N GLN A 142 -4.97 9.98 -20.78
CA GLN A 142 -4.15 9.52 -21.89
C GLN A 142 -4.99 8.84 -22.97
N GLN A 143 -5.87 7.92 -22.57
CA GLN A 143 -6.72 7.21 -23.53
C GLN A 143 -7.71 8.15 -24.25
N LYS A 144 -8.21 9.19 -23.57
CA LYS A 144 -8.99 10.25 -24.24
C LYS A 144 -8.15 11.03 -25.25
N GLN A 145 -6.91 11.37 -24.92
CA GLN A 145 -6.00 12.07 -25.84
C GLN A 145 -5.65 11.21 -27.06
N GLU A 146 -5.32 9.94 -26.86
CA GLU A 146 -5.06 8.98 -27.94
C GLU A 146 -6.28 8.80 -28.84
N ASN A 147 -7.48 8.63 -28.26
CA ASN A 147 -8.72 8.51 -29.03
C ASN A 147 -9.04 9.79 -29.81
N MET A 148 -8.74 10.98 -29.26
CA MET A 148 -8.89 12.25 -29.99
C MET A 148 -7.86 12.39 -31.12
N ALA A 149 -6.62 11.92 -30.91
CA ALA A 149 -5.59 11.91 -31.95
C ALA A 149 -6.00 10.97 -33.09
N LYS A 150 -6.41 9.74 -32.78
CA LYS A 150 -6.94 8.77 -33.76
C LYS A 150 -8.12 9.32 -34.54
N ARG A 151 -9.10 9.95 -33.87
CA ARG A 151 -10.25 10.57 -34.56
C ARG A 151 -9.86 11.73 -35.48
N LYS A 152 -8.80 12.48 -35.17
CA LYS A 152 -8.27 13.53 -36.04
C LYS A 152 -7.53 12.96 -37.25
N GLU A 153 -6.81 11.85 -37.07
CA GLU A 153 -6.11 11.14 -38.15
C GLU A 153 -7.10 10.38 -39.07
N GLU A 154 -8.19 9.83 -38.51
CA GLU A 154 -9.26 9.12 -39.22
C GLU A 154 -10.29 10.04 -39.89
N GLN A 155 -10.22 11.35 -39.67
CA GLN A 155 -10.94 12.34 -40.47
C GLN A 155 -10.01 12.84 -41.60
N PRO A 156 -9.89 12.13 -42.75
CA PRO A 156 -9.35 12.78 -43.93
C PRO A 156 -10.30 13.93 -44.32
N ALA A 157 -9.75 14.97 -44.94
CA ALA A 157 -10.46 16.17 -45.36
C ALA A 157 -11.77 15.85 -46.11
N LEU A 158 -12.88 15.75 -45.36
CA LEU A 158 -14.21 15.46 -45.92
C LEU A 158 -14.83 16.68 -46.60
N PHE A 159 -14.12 17.81 -46.63
CA PHE A 159 -14.54 19.05 -47.26
C PHE A 159 -13.30 19.84 -47.74
N GLU A 160 -12.69 19.41 -48.84
CA GLU A 160 -12.05 20.37 -49.76
C GLU A 160 -13.15 20.80 -50.74
N PHE A 161 -13.66 22.03 -50.56
CA PHE A 161 -14.63 22.69 -51.46
C PHE A 161 -13.90 23.47 -52.54
#